data_AF-A0A485BQ67-F1
#
_entry.id   AF-A0A485BQ67-F1
#
_cell.length_a   1.000
_cell.length_b   1.000
_cell.length_c   1.000
_cell.angle_alpha   90.00
_cell.angle_beta   90.00
_cell.angle_gamma   90.00
#
_symmetry.space_group_name_H-M   'P 1'
#
loop_
_entity.id
_entity.type
_entity.pdbx_description
1 polymer ?
#
loop_
_entity_poly.entity_id
_entity_poly.type
_entity_poly.pdbx_seq_one_letter_code
_entity_poly.pdbx_strand_id
1 'polypeptide(L)' 'MAVARAKVFTTEVALEAASRLFELSGTRAAASGNNLDRHWRNARVHTLHDPVRWKYQLLGNWVLNGVRPQRHDWN' A
#
# COMPACT_ATOMS: atom_id res chain seq x y z
N MET A 1 10.03 -13.69 0.91
CA MET A 1 8.79 -13.47 1.68
C MET A 1 8.76 -12.14 2.42
N ALA A 2 9.82 -11.73 3.12
CA ALA A 2 9.85 -10.45 3.85
C ALA A 2 9.46 -9.25 2.97
N VAL A 3 9.99 -9.16 1.74
CA VAL A 3 9.69 -8.07 0.79
C VAL A 3 8.22 -8.04 0.35
N ALA A 4 7.58 -9.20 0.15
CA ALA A 4 6.18 -9.25 -0.25
C ALA A 4 5.26 -8.80 0.88
N ARG A 5 5.50 -9.28 2.11
CA ARG A 5 4.79 -8.84 3.33
C ARG A 5 5.00 -7.35 3.59
N ALA A 6 6.24 -6.88 3.51
CA ALA A 6 6.56 -5.47 3.70
C ALA A 6 5.80 -4.61 2.69
N LYS A 7 5.79 -4.97 1.40
CA LYS A 7 5.07 -4.19 0.39
C LYS A 7 3.57 -4.09 0.66
N VAL A 8 2.93 -5.23 0.99
CA VAL A 8 1.51 -5.27 1.35
C VAL A 8 1.23 -4.32 2.51
N PHE A 9 2.00 -4.46 3.60
CA PHE A 9 1.85 -3.65 4.80
C PHE A 9 2.07 -2.15 4.53
N THR A 10 3.15 -1.80 3.82
CA THR A 10 3.46 -0.40 3.52
C THR A 10 2.43 0.25 2.60
N THR A 11 1.82 -0.50 1.67
CA THR A 11 0.76 0.04 0.80
C THR A 11 -0.45 0.45 1.64
N GLU A 12 -0.88 -0.41 2.55
CA GLU A 12 -2.05 -0.16 3.40
C GLU A 12 -1.80 0.99 4.36
N VAL A 13 -0.68 0.94 5.09
CA VAL A 13 -0.30 1.96 6.06
C VAL A 13 -0.10 3.33 5.41
N ALA A 14 0.53 3.39 4.22
CA ALA A 14 0.74 4.66 3.54
C ALA A 14 -0.57 5.33 3.12
N LEU A 15 -1.54 4.55 2.60
CA LEU A 15 -2.85 5.07 2.22
C LEU A 15 -3.67 5.47 3.45
N GLU A 16 -3.71 4.63 4.48
CA GLU A 16 -4.44 4.89 5.72
C GLU A 16 -3.90 6.12 6.46
N ALA A 17 -2.58 6.21 6.64
CA ALA A 17 -1.96 7.33 7.34
C ALA A 17 -2.19 8.65 6.60
N ALA A 18 -2.07 8.66 5.27
CA ALA A 18 -2.30 9.86 4.46
C ALA A 18 -3.76 10.33 4.50
N SER A 19 -4.73 9.41 4.65
CA SER A 19 -6.14 9.75 4.85
C SER A 19 -6.42 10.22 6.28
N ARG A 20 -5.98 9.48 7.31
CA ARG A 20 -6.21 9.82 8.73
C ARG A 20 -5.55 11.12 9.16
N LEU A 21 -4.51 11.56 8.46
CA LEU A 21 -3.90 12.87 8.66
C LEU A 21 -4.96 14.00 8.70
N PHE A 22 -5.97 13.95 7.84
CA PHE A 22 -7.04 14.96 7.79
C PHE A 22 -8.04 14.84 8.94
N GLU A 23 -8.36 13.62 9.37
CA GLU A 23 -9.23 13.37 10.52
C GLU A 23 -8.63 13.97 11.81
N LEU A 24 -7.32 13.83 11.99
CA LEU A 24 -6.59 14.33 13.16
C LEU A 24 -6.34 15.84 13.12
N SER A 25 -6.13 16.40 11.92
CA SER A 25 -5.68 17.80 11.76
C SER A 25 -6.84 18.79 11.58
N GLY A 26 -8.06 18.28 11.33
CA GLY A 26 -9.26 19.11 11.14
C GLY A 26 -9.30 19.85 9.80
N THR A 27 -10.35 20.64 9.59
CA THR A 27 -10.69 21.23 8.28
C THR A 27 -9.61 22.15 7.70
N ARG A 28 -8.83 22.85 8.55
CA ARG A 28 -7.73 23.72 8.11
C ARG A 28 -6.61 22.96 7.39
N ALA A 29 -6.46 21.67 7.65
CA ALA A 29 -5.46 20.83 6.98
C ALA A 29 -5.74 20.68 5.47
N ALA A 30 -7.00 20.81 5.05
CA ALA A 30 -7.42 20.75 3.64
C ALA A 30 -7.09 22.03 2.85
N ALA A 31 -6.53 23.06 3.48
CA ALA A 31 -6.10 24.26 2.77
C ALA A 31 -5.00 23.91 1.75
N SER A 32 -5.16 24.40 0.51
CA SER A 32 -4.24 24.13 -0.60
C SER A 32 -2.78 24.51 -0.28
N GLY A 33 -2.57 25.55 0.54
CA GLY A 33 -1.25 25.99 1.00
C GLY A 33 -0.48 24.93 1.81
N ASN A 34 -1.16 24.00 2.48
CA ASN A 34 -0.50 22.92 3.22
C ASN A 34 -0.09 21.74 2.32
N ASN A 35 -0.80 21.57 1.18
CA ASN A 35 -0.55 20.54 0.17
C ASN A 35 -0.44 19.12 0.76
N LEU A 36 -1.18 18.82 1.83
CA LEU A 36 -1.08 17.54 2.56
C LEU A 36 -1.66 16.36 1.78
N ASP A 37 -2.59 16.63 0.88
CA ASP A 37 -3.20 15.67 -0.04
C ASP A 37 -2.17 15.04 -1.00
N ARG A 38 -1.01 15.69 -1.20
CA ARG A 38 0.10 15.13 -2.01
C ARG A 38 0.54 13.76 -1.53
N HIS A 39 0.49 13.50 -0.23
CA HIS A 39 0.94 12.22 0.34
C HIS A 39 0.01 11.09 -0.09
N TRP A 40 -1.30 11.33 -0.04
CA TRP A 40 -2.28 10.37 -0.52
C TRP A 40 -2.18 10.17 -2.03
N ARG A 41 -2.07 11.25 -2.81
CA ARG A 41 -1.95 11.17 -4.28
C ARG A 41 -0.71 10.37 -4.70
N ASN A 42 0.45 10.67 -4.10
CA ASN A 42 1.70 9.98 -4.42
C ASN A 42 1.64 8.50 -4.03
N ALA A 43 1.17 8.19 -2.81
CA ALA A 43 1.00 6.81 -2.37
C ALA A 43 0.02 6.05 -3.27
N ARG A 44 -1.11 6.68 -3.64
CA ARG A 44 -2.11 6.06 -4.51
C ARG A 44 -1.55 5.75 -5.89
N VAL A 45 -0.81 6.67 -6.49
CA VAL A 45 -0.21 6.43 -7.82
C VAL A 45 0.89 5.36 -7.73
N HIS A 46 1.80 5.47 -6.76
CA HIS A 46 2.93 4.55 -6.66
C HIS A 46 2.51 3.10 -6.37
N THR A 47 1.49 2.91 -5.51
CA THR A 47 1.02 1.58 -5.12
C THR A 47 0.28 0.84 -6.23
N LEU A 48 -0.15 1.53 -7.30
CA LEU A 48 -0.81 0.91 -8.46
C LEU A 48 0.16 0.19 -9.41
N HIS A 49 1.45 0.52 -9.38
CA HIS A 49 2.46 -0.11 -10.24
C HIS A 49 2.52 -1.64 -10.05
N ASP A 50 2.26 -2.11 -8.82
CA ASP A 50 2.22 -3.52 -8.51
C ASP A 50 0.94 -3.86 -7.74
N PRO A 51 -0.03 -4.54 -8.36
CA PRO A 51 -1.30 -4.84 -7.70
C PRO A 51 -1.07 -5.72 -6.46
N VAL A 52 -1.25 -5.13 -5.27
CA VAL A 52 -1.08 -5.81 -3.98
C VAL A 52 -1.99 -7.03 -3.83
N ARG A 53 -3.14 -7.05 -4.51
CA ARG A 53 -4.04 -8.19 -4.57
C ARG A 53 -3.34 -9.50 -4.98
N TRP A 54 -2.38 -9.44 -5.91
CA TRP A 54 -1.65 -10.63 -6.35
C TRP A 54 -0.68 -11.11 -5.28
N LYS A 55 -0.10 -10.17 -4.52
CA LYS A 55 0.78 -10.51 -3.39
C LYS A 55 0.05 -11.22 -2.25
N TYR A 56 -1.22 -10.87 -2.01
CA TYR A 56 -2.06 -11.59 -1.07
C TYR A 56 -2.27 -13.04 -1.47
N GLN A 57 -2.56 -13.30 -2.74
CA GLN A 57 -2.72 -14.66 -3.26
C GLN A 57 -1.43 -15.48 -3.10
N LEU A 58 -0.27 -14.92 -3.46
CA LEU A 58 1.02 -15.58 -3.32
C LEU A 58 1.38 -15.88 -1.86
N LEU A 59 1.14 -14.92 -0.96
CA LEU A 59 1.37 -15.11 0.48
C LEU A 59 0.41 -16.15 1.05
N GLY A 60 -0.87 -16.11 0.67
CA GLY A 60 -1.88 -17.07 1.11
C GLY A 60 -1.56 -18.49 0.65
N ASN A 61 -1.18 -18.67 -0.62
CA ASN A 61 -0.81 -19.98 -1.16
C ASN A 61 0.43 -20.56 -0.45
N TRP A 62 1.38 -19.71 -0.09
CA TRP A 62 2.53 -20.15 0.71
C TRP A 62 2.14 -20.52 2.15
N VAL A 63 1.32 -19.71 2.83
CA VAL A 63 0.91 -19.96 4.22
C VAL A 63 0.02 -21.21 4.32
N LEU A 64 -0.90 -21.39 3.38
CA LEU A 64 -1.89 -22.47 3.43
C LEU A 64 -1.36 -23.78 2.82
N ASN A 65 -0.64 -23.70 1.69
CA ASN A 65 -0.25 -24.89 0.91
C ASN A 65 1.26 -25.13 0.87
N GLY A 66 2.09 -24.27 1.48
CA GLY A 66 3.55 -24.39 1.46
C GLY A 66 4.20 -24.10 0.09
N VAL A 67 3.43 -23.68 -0.90
CA VAL A 67 3.93 -23.43 -2.27
C VAL A 67 4.69 -22.12 -2.32
N ARG A 68 5.96 -22.15 -2.76
CA ARG A 68 6.78 -20.94 -2.91
C ARG A 68 6.40 -20.18 -4.19
N PRO A 69 6.33 -18.83 -4.17
CA PRO A 69 6.15 -17.99 -5.35
C PRO A 69 7.29 -18.22 -6.33
N GLN A 70 7.00 -18.15 -7.63
CA GLN A 70 8.05 -18.28 -8.62
C GLN A 70 8.88 -16.99 -8.62
N ARG A 71 10.14 -17.10 -9.06
CA ARG A 71 11.08 -15.97 -9.01
C ARG A 71 10.69 -14.83 -9.98
N HIS A 72 9.86 -15.13 -10.98
CA HIS A 72 9.32 -14.20 -11.97
C HIS A 72 7.80 -14.43 -12.14
N ASP A 73 7.00 -14.00 -11.17
CA ASP A 73 5.51 -14.10 -11.23
C ASP A 73 4.88 -12.96 -12.08
N TRP A 74 5.51 -12.56 -13.20
CA TRP A 74 5.04 -11.47 -14.07
C TRP A 74 4.69 -11.92 -15.49
N ASN A 75 4.19 -13.15 -15.68
CA ASN A 75 3.55 -13.55 -16.93
C ASN A 75 2.13 -14.07 -16.66
#